data_AF-A0A1X6ZVJ5-F1
#
_entry.id   AF-A0A1X6ZVJ5-F1
#
_cell.length_a   1.000
_cell.length_b   1.000
_cell.length_c   1.000
_cell.angle_alpha   90.00
_cell.angle_beta   90.00
_cell.angle_gamma   90.00
#
_symmetry.space_group_name_H-M   'P 1'
#
loop_
_entity.id
_entity.type
_entity.pdbx_description
1 polymer ?
#
loop_
_entity_poly.entity_id
_entity_poly.type
_entity_poly.pdbx_seq_one_letter_code
_entity_poly.pdbx_strand_id
1 'polypeptide(L)'
;MRVWPVLLFLMLAAPLRADPACDTVAALGRVVTSAQNRDVATLNRALRRIDTARAMWNLADYPLVRHRTEIEAALRIAVDWANAARGPGLDRAPLSSRDEAALARLDALLASSGCGDEIGAPGLSGMAERKAGAVAGTGGWEAIRLVGVGVAALVVAGCGGALVWVLVRHGQRRRRREQRHSVNLPARLRSGGEEIEARLLDISRLGAKLRIDPGVGAPDPSRIVLFLGDREIEAAPRWRNTHYLGVQFVRPLSEEMMAPLIQPARGPREGP
;
A
#
# COMPACT_ATOMS: atom_id res chain seq x y z
N MET A 1 11.17 -30.25 -27.08
CA MET A 1 11.79 -29.12 -26.34
C MET A 1 11.17 -29.05 -24.95
N ARG A 2 11.95 -29.35 -23.90
CA ARG A 2 11.50 -29.47 -22.50
C ARG A 2 11.81 -28.16 -21.75
N VAL A 3 10.88 -27.21 -21.73
CA VAL A 3 11.04 -25.89 -21.08
C VAL A 3 10.47 -25.87 -19.64
N TRP A 4 9.93 -27.01 -19.17
CA TRP A 4 9.22 -27.12 -17.88
C TRP A 4 10.06 -26.87 -16.61
N PRO A 5 11.36 -27.24 -16.50
CA PRO A 5 12.06 -27.13 -15.20
C PRO A 5 12.49 -25.69 -14.84
N VAL A 6 12.61 -24.78 -15.82
CA VAL A 6 13.07 -23.39 -15.58
C VAL A 6 11.96 -22.52 -14.97
N LEU A 7 10.70 -22.74 -15.34
CA LEU A 7 9.55 -22.04 -14.77
C LEU A 7 9.27 -22.43 -13.32
N LEU A 8 9.58 -23.68 -12.93
CA LEU A 8 9.42 -24.15 -11.55
C LEU A 8 10.46 -23.51 -10.62
N PHE A 9 11.69 -23.34 -11.07
CA PHE A 9 12.76 -22.68 -10.31
C PHE A 9 12.53 -21.18 -10.12
N LEU A 10 11.95 -20.48 -11.11
CA LEU A 10 11.60 -19.06 -11.00
C LEU A 10 10.45 -18.79 -10.02
N MET A 11 9.56 -19.75 -9.79
CA MET A 11 8.51 -19.65 -8.76
C MET A 11 9.04 -19.89 -7.34
N LEU A 12 10.09 -20.70 -7.18
CA LEU A 12 10.74 -20.97 -5.89
C LEU A 12 11.80 -19.92 -5.50
N ALA A 13 12.30 -19.15 -6.46
CA ALA A 13 13.24 -18.05 -6.23
C ALA A 13 12.57 -16.68 -6.12
N ALA A 14 11.23 -16.60 -6.08
CA ALA A 14 10.57 -15.37 -5.68
C ALA A 14 10.95 -15.10 -4.21
N PRO A 15 11.70 -14.01 -3.92
CA PRO A 15 12.01 -13.68 -2.55
C PRO A 15 10.68 -13.59 -1.81
N LEU A 16 10.55 -14.34 -0.72
CA LEU A 16 9.47 -14.20 0.24
C LEU A 16 9.36 -12.70 0.53
N ARG A 17 8.39 -12.05 -0.12
CA ARG A 17 8.22 -10.60 0.02
C ARG A 17 7.92 -10.41 1.49
N ALA A 18 8.78 -9.65 2.18
CA ALA A 18 8.57 -9.26 3.56
C ALA A 18 7.11 -8.83 3.72
N ASP A 19 6.45 -9.40 4.72
CA ASP A 19 5.05 -9.09 5.00
C ASP A 19 4.94 -7.56 5.17
N PRO A 20 4.10 -6.86 4.40
CA PRO A 20 3.96 -5.41 4.51
C PRO A 20 3.58 -4.95 5.93
N ALA A 21 2.96 -5.81 6.73
CA ALA A 21 2.72 -5.56 8.15
C ALA A 21 4.04 -5.47 8.92
N CYS A 22 4.99 -6.40 8.71
CA CYS A 22 6.27 -6.37 9.41
C CYS A 22 7.17 -5.21 8.99
N ASP A 23 7.16 -4.81 7.72
CA ASP A 23 7.84 -3.57 7.30
C ASP A 23 7.28 -2.34 8.03
N THR A 24 5.97 -2.34 8.29
CA THR A 24 5.27 -1.25 8.98
C THR A 24 5.59 -1.27 10.47
N VAL A 25 5.61 -2.44 11.11
CA VAL A 25 6.05 -2.63 12.51
C VAL A 25 7.48 -2.13 12.69
N ALA A 26 8.42 -2.55 11.82
CA ALA A 26 9.81 -2.10 11.88
C ALA A 26 9.95 -0.59 11.67
N ALA A 27 9.12 0.01 10.81
CA ALA A 27 9.10 1.46 10.64
C ALA A 27 8.59 2.19 11.89
N LEU A 28 7.52 1.70 12.51
CA LEU A 28 7.00 2.23 13.77
C LEU A 28 8.04 2.10 14.89
N GLY A 29 8.74 0.98 14.99
CA GLY A 29 9.82 0.77 15.96
C GLY A 29 10.90 1.84 15.84
N ARG A 30 11.38 2.12 14.61
CA ARG A 30 12.35 3.19 14.37
C ARG A 30 11.87 4.57 14.82
N VAL A 31 10.58 4.88 14.66
CA VAL A 31 10.00 6.14 15.14
C VAL A 31 10.04 6.18 16.67
N VAL A 32 9.59 5.11 17.33
CA VAL A 32 9.55 5.02 18.79
C VAL A 32 10.96 5.12 19.38
N THR A 33 11.92 4.33 18.88
CA THR A 33 13.31 4.36 19.34
C THR A 33 13.96 5.72 19.11
N SER A 34 13.71 6.37 17.95
CA SER A 34 14.27 7.70 17.68
C SER A 34 13.68 8.77 18.60
N ALA A 35 12.39 8.69 18.91
CA ALA A 35 11.72 9.60 19.84
C ALA A 35 12.25 9.41 21.28
N GLN A 36 12.41 8.17 21.74
CA GLN A 36 12.98 7.84 23.05
C GLN A 36 14.44 8.32 23.18
N ASN A 37 15.26 8.11 22.15
CA ASN A 37 16.66 8.55 22.10
C ASN A 37 16.81 10.06 21.87
N ARG A 38 15.70 10.78 21.69
CA ARG A 38 15.69 12.22 21.39
C ARG A 38 16.52 12.56 20.15
N ASP A 39 16.60 11.65 19.17
CA ASP A 39 17.26 11.86 17.89
C ASP A 39 16.29 12.48 16.87
N VAL A 40 16.22 13.81 16.89
CA VAL A 40 15.34 14.61 16.01
C VAL A 40 15.62 14.33 14.53
N ALA A 41 16.89 14.11 14.16
CA ALA A 41 17.29 13.94 12.77
C ALA A 41 16.84 12.58 12.21
N THR A 42 17.00 11.51 12.99
CA THR A 42 16.52 10.17 12.62
C THR A 42 15.00 10.09 12.69
N LEU A 43 14.38 10.72 13.70
CA LEU A 43 12.92 10.76 13.80
C LEU A 43 12.29 11.45 12.59
N ASN A 44 12.79 12.62 12.18
CA ASN A 44 12.27 13.32 10.99
C ASN A 44 12.46 12.52 9.70
N ARG A 45 13.51 11.68 9.60
CA ARG A 45 13.69 10.75 8.46
C ARG A 45 12.69 9.60 8.52
N ALA A 46 12.43 9.05 9.70
CA ALA A 46 11.48 7.97 9.91
C ALA A 46 10.03 8.43 9.65
N LEU A 47 9.61 9.56 10.22
CA LEU A 47 8.27 10.13 10.03
C LEU A 47 7.97 10.47 8.56
N ARG A 48 8.95 10.96 7.79
CA ARG A 48 8.77 11.20 6.35
C ARG A 48 8.47 9.94 5.53
N ARG A 49 8.83 8.76 6.03
CA ARG A 49 8.59 7.48 5.37
C ARG A 49 7.27 6.84 5.80
N ILE A 50 6.66 7.29 6.90
CA ILE A 50 5.45 6.73 7.45
C ILE A 50 4.27 7.62 7.07
N ASP A 51 3.40 7.10 6.22
CA ASP A 51 2.06 7.61 6.01
C ASP A 51 1.13 6.87 6.99
N THR A 52 0.54 7.58 7.95
CA THR A 52 -0.33 7.00 8.99
C THR A 52 -1.49 6.22 8.39
N ALA A 53 -2.12 6.71 7.32
CA ALA A 53 -3.23 6.03 6.66
C ALA A 53 -2.76 4.73 6.00
N ARG A 54 -1.57 4.75 5.39
CA ARG A 54 -0.94 3.55 4.81
C ARG A 54 -0.50 2.54 5.87
N ALA A 55 0.05 3.01 6.99
CA ALA A 55 0.43 2.15 8.10
C ALA A 55 -0.79 1.42 8.67
N MET A 56 -1.90 2.14 8.88
CA MET A 56 -3.15 1.53 9.34
C MET A 56 -3.73 0.55 8.32
N TRP A 57 -3.61 0.85 7.02
CA TRP A 57 -4.02 -0.07 5.97
C TRP A 57 -3.21 -1.38 5.98
N ASN A 58 -1.89 -1.28 6.12
CA ASN A 58 -1.00 -2.46 6.16
C ASN A 58 -1.22 -3.33 7.40
N LEU A 59 -1.68 -2.73 8.51
CA LEU A 59 -1.97 -3.42 9.76
C LEU A 59 -3.41 -3.95 9.84
N ALA A 60 -4.25 -3.76 8.82
CA ALA A 60 -5.69 -4.05 8.91
C ALA A 60 -5.99 -5.51 9.28
N ASP A 61 -5.18 -6.45 8.78
CA ASP A 61 -5.31 -7.89 9.04
C ASP A 61 -4.34 -8.39 10.13
N TYR A 62 -3.63 -7.48 10.79
CA TYR A 62 -2.57 -7.79 11.76
C TYR A 62 -3.07 -7.63 13.21
N PRO A 63 -2.62 -8.43 14.19
CA PRO A 63 -3.10 -8.35 15.58
C PRO A 63 -2.99 -6.96 16.22
N LEU A 64 -1.99 -6.17 15.81
CA LEU A 64 -1.80 -4.79 16.28
C LEU A 64 -2.94 -3.83 15.88
N VAL A 65 -3.85 -4.21 14.99
CA VAL A 65 -5.04 -3.39 14.67
C VAL A 65 -5.89 -3.09 15.91
N ARG A 66 -5.87 -3.98 16.91
CA ARG A 66 -6.55 -3.80 18.21
C ARG A 66 -5.96 -2.64 19.01
N HIS A 67 -4.70 -2.30 18.76
CA HIS A 67 -3.94 -1.24 19.44
C HIS A 67 -3.85 0.06 18.63
N ARG A 68 -4.76 0.24 17.66
CA ARG A 68 -4.77 1.41 16.75
C ARG A 68 -4.69 2.75 17.48
N THR A 69 -5.45 2.92 18.55
CA THR A 69 -5.48 4.18 19.32
C THR A 69 -4.15 4.49 19.99
N GLU A 70 -3.42 3.46 20.44
CA GLU A 70 -2.10 3.61 21.06
C GLU A 70 -1.04 3.97 20.01
N ILE A 71 -1.11 3.36 18.83
CA ILE A 71 -0.24 3.68 17.69
C ILE A 71 -0.47 5.14 17.23
N GLU A 72 -1.73 5.55 17.06
CA GLU A 72 -2.08 6.93 16.67
C GLU A 72 -1.63 7.95 17.72
N ALA A 73 -1.80 7.65 19.01
CA ALA A 73 -1.36 8.52 20.10
C ALA A 73 0.17 8.69 20.12
N ALA A 74 0.93 7.60 19.99
CA ALA A 74 2.38 7.64 19.96
C ALA A 74 2.92 8.38 18.72
N LEU A 75 2.31 8.17 17.54
CA LEU A 75 2.67 8.90 16.34
C LEU A 75 2.41 10.40 16.48
N ARG A 76 1.29 10.80 17.12
CA ARG A 76 1.00 12.20 17.40
C ARG A 76 2.05 12.81 18.31
N ILE A 77 2.40 12.14 19.42
CA ILE A 77 3.47 12.57 20.33
C ILE A 77 4.79 12.78 19.56
N ALA A 78 5.17 11.81 18.72
CA ALA A 78 6.39 11.89 17.92
C ALA A 78 6.38 13.07 16.93
N VAL A 79 5.24 13.33 16.28
CA VAL A 79 5.08 14.47 15.36
C VAL A 79 5.12 15.80 16.09
N ASP A 80 4.41 15.92 17.21
CA ASP A 80 4.37 17.14 18.02
C ASP A 80 5.76 17.49 18.53
N TRP A 81 6.51 16.50 19.02
CA TRP A 81 7.89 16.66 19.44
C TRP A 81 8.82 17.03 18.27
N ALA A 82 8.69 16.36 17.12
CA ALA A 82 9.48 16.68 15.92
C ALA A 82 9.22 18.10 15.39
N ASN A 83 7.99 18.61 15.54
CA ASN A 83 7.62 19.97 15.18
C ASN A 83 8.14 20.98 16.19
N ALA A 84 8.05 20.69 17.49
CA ALA A 84 8.58 21.54 18.56
C ALA A 84 10.09 21.76 18.42
N ALA A 85 10.83 20.70 18.04
CA ALA A 85 12.28 20.76 17.83
C ALA A 85 12.70 21.62 16.61
N ARG A 86 11.78 22.04 15.73
CA ARG A 86 12.09 22.96 14.61
C ARG A 86 12.02 24.44 15.01
N GLY A 87 11.45 24.76 16.17
CA GLY A 87 11.33 26.13 16.65
C GLY A 87 12.69 26.72 17.07
N PRO A 88 12.94 28.02 16.83
CA PRO A 88 14.14 28.68 17.32
C PRO A 88 14.18 28.66 18.86
N GLY A 89 15.25 28.11 19.44
CA GLY A 89 15.50 28.13 20.89
C GLY A 89 14.96 26.95 21.70
N LEU A 90 14.44 25.90 21.05
CA LEU A 90 13.78 24.75 21.69
C LEU A 90 14.58 23.45 21.51
N ASP A 91 15.87 23.46 21.85
CA ASP A 91 16.72 22.27 21.74
C ASP A 91 16.31 21.10 22.66
N ARG A 92 15.39 21.30 23.61
CA ARG A 92 15.04 20.27 24.60
C ARG A 92 13.65 20.45 25.21
N ALA A 93 12.57 20.56 24.43
CA ALA A 93 11.25 20.34 25.04
C ALA A 93 11.25 18.93 25.66
N PRO A 94 11.21 18.78 27.00
CA PRO A 94 11.23 17.47 27.61
C PRO A 94 9.93 16.76 27.25
N LEU A 95 10.02 15.48 26.89
CA LEU A 95 8.83 14.63 26.81
C LEU A 95 8.22 14.59 28.21
N SER A 96 6.89 14.68 28.29
CA SER A 96 6.23 14.47 29.58
C SER A 96 6.41 13.00 30.00
N SER A 97 6.41 12.71 31.30
CA SER A 97 6.45 11.34 31.80
C SER A 97 5.32 10.47 31.24
N ARG A 98 4.17 11.09 30.92
CA ARG A 98 3.04 10.43 30.25
C ARG A 98 3.36 10.04 28.81
N ASP A 99 4.09 10.88 28.08
CA ASP A 99 4.51 10.63 26.71
C ASP A 99 5.57 9.53 26.66
N GLU A 100 6.54 9.57 27.57
CA GLU A 100 7.57 8.52 27.71
C GLU A 100 6.91 7.15 28.01
N ALA A 101 5.92 7.12 28.92
CA ALA A 101 5.16 5.90 29.22
C ALA A 101 4.27 5.42 28.05
N ALA A 102 3.79 6.32 27.18
CA ALA A 102 3.04 5.94 25.99
C ALA A 102 3.96 5.32 24.91
N LEU A 103 5.12 5.94 24.67
CA LEU A 103 6.13 5.42 23.75
C LEU A 103 6.68 4.06 24.19
N ALA A 104 6.98 3.89 25.49
CA ALA A 104 7.44 2.61 26.05
C ALA A 104 6.40 1.49 25.91
N ARG A 105 5.10 1.79 26.09
CA ARG A 105 4.03 0.80 25.87
C ARG A 105 3.95 0.36 24.42
N LEU A 106 4.05 1.30 23.48
CA LEU A 106 4.06 0.96 22.06
C LEU A 106 5.30 0.13 21.69
N ASP A 107 6.47 0.47 22.22
CA ASP A 107 7.71 -0.30 22.01
C ASP A 107 7.53 -1.77 22.42
N ALA A 108 6.98 -2.01 23.62
CA ALA A 108 6.68 -3.35 24.10
C ALA A 108 5.67 -4.10 23.21
N LEU A 109 4.65 -3.42 22.69
CA LEU A 109 3.68 -4.02 21.76
C LEU A 109 4.33 -4.40 20.44
N LEU A 110 5.19 -3.54 19.88
CA LEU A 110 5.90 -3.81 18.64
C LEU A 110 6.88 -4.98 18.82
N ALA A 111 7.61 -5.04 19.94
CA ALA A 111 8.49 -6.15 20.27
C ALA A 111 7.73 -7.49 20.39
N SER A 112 6.50 -7.46 20.91
CA SER A 112 5.66 -8.66 21.04
C SER A 112 5.05 -9.16 19.72
N SER A 113 5.15 -8.39 18.64
CA SER A 113 4.43 -8.68 17.40
C SER A 113 5.04 -9.83 16.60
N GLY A 114 6.25 -10.29 16.94
CA GLY A 114 6.89 -11.42 16.27
C GLY A 114 7.45 -11.10 14.88
N CYS A 115 7.48 -9.82 14.49
CA CYS A 115 8.28 -9.37 13.35
C CYS A 115 9.74 -9.32 13.80
N GLY A 116 10.46 -10.44 13.65
CA GLY A 116 11.87 -10.53 14.01
C GLY A 116 12.72 -9.52 13.25
N ASP A 117 13.75 -9.01 13.92
CA ASP A 117 14.69 -7.98 13.47
C ASP A 117 15.69 -8.48 12.38
N GLU A 118 15.23 -9.35 11.48
CA GLU A 118 16.10 -9.95 10.44
C GLU A 118 16.57 -8.95 9.37
N ILE A 119 16.24 -7.66 9.48
CA ILE A 119 16.68 -6.62 8.55
C ILE A 119 17.82 -5.76 9.15
N GLY A 120 18.42 -6.18 10.27
CA GLY A 120 19.27 -5.30 11.08
C GLY A 120 20.71 -5.71 11.42
N ALA A 121 21.19 -6.93 11.12
CA ALA A 121 22.57 -7.31 11.43
C ALA A 121 23.46 -7.32 10.17
N PRO A 122 24.45 -6.40 10.02
CA PRO A 122 25.63 -6.67 9.23
C PRO A 122 26.53 -7.66 9.99
N GLY A 123 26.07 -8.91 10.08
CA GLY A 123 26.77 -10.04 10.71
C GLY A 123 27.59 -10.86 9.71
N LEU A 124 28.47 -10.19 8.95
CA LEU A 124 29.63 -10.82 8.30
C LEU A 124 30.90 -10.09 8.76
N SER A 125 31.09 -10.04 10.07
CA SER A 125 32.35 -9.72 10.74
C SER A 125 32.56 -10.79 11.80
N GLY A 126 32.96 -11.97 11.34
CA GLY A 126 33.11 -13.14 12.19
C GLY A 126 33.86 -14.30 11.54
N MET A 127 34.71 -14.02 10.53
CA MET A 127 35.78 -14.91 10.09
C MET A 127 36.92 -14.07 9.49
N ALA A 128 37.54 -13.28 10.35
CA ALA A 128 38.89 -12.78 10.12
C ALA A 128 39.69 -13.00 11.40
N GLU A 129 40.02 -14.27 11.66
CA GLU A 129 41.18 -14.60 12.49
C GLU A 129 42.12 -15.50 11.67
N ARG A 130 43.30 -14.95 11.38
CA ARG A 130 44.57 -15.60 10.97
C ARG A 130 44.65 -16.18 9.55
N LYS A 131 45.24 -15.39 8.64
CA LYS A 131 46.69 -15.47 8.38
C LYS A 131 47.16 -14.19 7.68
N ALA A 132 48.00 -13.43 8.38
CA ALA A 132 48.84 -12.42 7.79
C ALA A 132 49.84 -13.12 6.85
N GLY A 133 49.53 -13.14 5.57
CA GLY A 133 50.48 -13.35 4.49
C GLY A 133 50.70 -12.01 3.81
N ALA A 134 51.84 -11.38 4.09
CA ALA A 134 52.28 -10.20 3.37
C ALA A 134 52.43 -10.54 1.88
N VAL A 135 51.61 -9.94 1.03
CA VAL A 135 51.90 -9.79 -0.39
C VAL A 135 51.95 -8.30 -0.67
N ALA A 136 53.17 -7.78 -0.64
CA ALA A 136 53.51 -6.50 -1.25
C ALA A 136 53.30 -6.65 -2.77
N GLY A 137 52.31 -5.93 -3.29
CA GLY A 137 51.99 -5.84 -4.71
C GLY A 137 51.66 -4.40 -5.06
N THR A 138 52.67 -3.53 -5.01
CA THR A 138 52.61 -2.18 -5.58
C THR A 138 52.63 -2.29 -7.10
N GLY A 139 51.47 -2.16 -7.74
CA GLY A 139 51.39 -2.04 -9.19
C GLY A 139 49.98 -2.19 -9.73
N GLY A 140 49.37 -1.07 -10.13
CA GLY A 140 48.20 -1.10 -11.03
C GLY A 140 46.88 -0.62 -10.42
N TRP A 141 46.83 0.57 -9.80
CA TRP A 141 45.58 1.17 -9.32
C TRP A 141 45.06 2.33 -10.20
N GLU A 142 45.73 2.64 -11.32
CA GLU A 142 45.24 3.70 -12.23
C GLU A 142 44.16 3.22 -13.22
N ALA A 143 44.00 1.91 -13.46
CA ALA A 143 43.03 1.41 -14.44
C ALA A 143 41.61 1.19 -13.89
N ILE A 144 41.39 1.19 -12.57
CA ILE A 144 40.10 0.81 -11.96
C ILE A 144 39.15 2.02 -11.78
N ARG A 145 39.62 3.26 -11.95
CA ARG A 145 38.76 4.44 -11.79
C ARG A 145 37.75 4.66 -12.93
N LEU A 146 37.97 4.09 -14.12
CA LEU A 146 37.04 4.22 -15.25
C LEU A 146 35.91 3.18 -15.24
N VAL A 147 36.12 1.99 -14.67
CA VAL A 147 35.09 0.94 -14.60
C VAL A 147 34.13 1.16 -13.40
N GLY A 148 34.64 1.69 -12.29
CA GLY A 148 33.82 1.92 -11.08
C GLY A 148 32.71 2.98 -11.25
N VAL A 149 32.94 4.01 -12.07
CA VAL A 149 31.95 5.07 -12.32
C VAL A 149 30.77 4.55 -13.15
N GLY A 150 31.02 3.66 -14.12
CA GLY A 150 29.97 3.07 -14.95
C GLY A 150 28.98 2.20 -14.17
N VAL A 151 29.48 1.40 -13.22
CA VAL A 151 28.63 0.52 -12.40
C VAL A 151 27.77 1.32 -11.42
N ALA A 152 28.32 2.36 -10.77
CA ALA A 152 27.56 3.21 -9.86
C ALA A 152 26.42 3.95 -10.59
N ALA A 153 26.66 4.46 -11.80
CA ALA A 153 25.64 5.12 -12.60
C ALA A 153 24.47 4.18 -12.98
N LEU A 154 24.76 2.92 -13.31
CA LEU A 154 23.75 1.91 -13.64
C LEU A 154 22.86 1.56 -12.44
N VAL A 155 23.44 1.43 -11.24
CA VAL A 155 22.68 1.14 -10.02
C VAL A 155 21.75 2.32 -9.68
N VAL A 156 22.24 3.55 -9.75
CA VAL A 156 21.42 4.75 -9.50
C VAL A 156 20.28 4.86 -10.51
N ALA A 157 20.54 4.62 -11.80
CA ALA A 157 19.51 4.63 -12.83
C ALA A 157 18.45 3.52 -12.63
N GLY A 158 18.88 2.30 -12.27
CA GLY A 158 17.98 1.20 -11.96
C GLY A 158 17.07 1.46 -10.76
N CYS A 159 17.64 1.96 -9.66
CA CYS A 159 16.87 2.32 -8.46
C CYS A 159 15.92 3.49 -8.73
N GLY A 160 16.34 4.50 -9.50
CA GLY A 160 15.50 5.61 -9.92
C GLY A 160 14.30 5.15 -10.75
N GLY A 161 14.53 4.29 -11.75
CA GLY A 161 13.47 3.71 -12.57
C GLY A 161 12.46 2.89 -11.76
N ALA A 162 12.94 2.06 -10.83
CA ALA A 162 12.08 1.27 -9.94
C ALA A 162 11.21 2.17 -9.03
N LEU A 163 11.79 3.22 -8.45
CA LEU A 163 11.04 4.16 -7.61
C LEU A 163 9.96 4.89 -8.40
N VAL A 164 10.30 5.40 -9.59
CA VAL A 164 9.33 6.06 -10.50
C VAL A 164 8.20 5.09 -10.87
N TRP A 165 8.52 3.85 -11.23
CA TRP A 165 7.53 2.83 -11.54
C TRP A 165 6.58 2.55 -10.37
N VAL A 166 7.12 2.44 -9.15
CA VAL A 166 6.32 2.26 -7.93
C VAL A 166 5.39 3.45 -7.70
N LEU A 167 5.90 4.68 -7.81
CA LEU A 167 5.12 5.91 -7.62
C LEU A 167 4.00 6.04 -8.65
N VAL A 168 4.29 5.75 -9.93
CA VAL A 168 3.29 5.76 -11.01
C VAL A 168 2.22 4.71 -10.76
N ARG A 169 2.61 3.48 -10.39
CA ARG A 169 1.67 2.39 -10.10
C ARG A 169 0.78 2.71 -8.90
N HIS A 170 1.33 3.35 -7.87
CA HIS A 170 0.57 3.77 -6.70
C HIS A 170 -0.39 4.92 -7.00
N GLY A 171 0.07 5.94 -7.75
CA GLY A 171 -0.77 7.05 -8.21
C GLY A 171 -1.92 6.57 -9.09
N GLN A 172 -1.68 5.59 -9.96
CA GLN A 172 -2.75 4.96 -10.74
C GLN A 172 -3.78 4.24 -9.85
N ARG A 173 -3.35 3.47 -8.84
CA ARG A 173 -4.28 2.81 -7.91
C ARG A 173 -5.11 3.82 -7.12
N ARG A 174 -4.50 4.93 -6.70
CA ARG A 174 -5.18 5.99 -5.94
C ARG A 174 -6.18 6.75 -6.80
N ARG A 175 -5.78 7.18 -8.02
CA ARG A 175 -6.70 7.79 -9.00
C ARG A 175 -7.88 6.89 -9.37
N ARG A 176 -7.69 5.56 -9.40
CA ARG A 176 -8.79 4.60 -9.62
C ARG A 176 -9.78 4.52 -8.47
N ARG A 177 -9.37 4.85 -7.24
CA ARG A 177 -10.22 4.83 -6.04
C ARG A 177 -10.92 6.17 -5.80
N GLU A 178 -10.33 7.28 -6.24
CA GLU A 178 -10.79 8.65 -5.94
C GLU A 178 -11.90 9.19 -6.87
N GLN A 179 -12.37 8.43 -7.87
CA GLN A 179 -13.48 8.83 -8.75
C GLN A 179 -14.65 7.84 -8.72
N ARG A 180 -15.09 7.47 -7.51
CA ARG A 180 -16.35 6.75 -7.34
C ARG A 180 -17.46 7.74 -7.00
N HIS A 181 -18.51 7.71 -7.79
CA HIS A 181 -19.71 8.49 -7.57
C HIS A 181 -20.75 7.59 -6.92
N SER A 182 -21.22 7.99 -5.74
CA SER A 182 -22.34 7.31 -5.09
C SER A 182 -23.61 7.62 -5.89
N VAL A 183 -24.31 6.59 -6.31
CA VAL A 183 -25.56 6.68 -7.07
C VAL A 183 -26.57 5.69 -6.50
N ASN A 184 -27.83 5.78 -6.89
CA ASN A 184 -28.85 4.83 -6.45
C ASN A 184 -29.85 4.59 -7.58
N LEU A 185 -29.38 3.89 -8.62
CA LEU A 185 -30.13 3.70 -9.86
C LEU A 185 -30.59 2.25 -10.01
N PRO A 186 -31.79 1.98 -10.56
CA PRO A 186 -32.19 0.64 -10.97
C PRO A 186 -31.23 0.14 -12.05
N ALA A 187 -30.88 -1.14 -11.97
CA ALA A 187 -29.99 -1.80 -12.92
C ALA A 187 -30.47 -3.23 -13.17
N ARG A 188 -30.10 -3.79 -14.32
CA ARG A 188 -30.31 -5.21 -14.60
C ARG A 188 -29.00 -5.83 -15.06
N LEU A 189 -28.78 -7.10 -14.76
CA LEU A 189 -27.57 -7.84 -15.10
C LEU A 189 -27.98 -9.05 -15.93
N ARG A 190 -27.38 -9.24 -17.10
CA ARG A 190 -27.56 -10.47 -17.89
C ARG A 190 -26.31 -11.34 -17.81
N SER A 191 -26.48 -12.59 -17.43
CA SER A 191 -25.42 -13.59 -17.31
C SER A 191 -25.96 -14.97 -17.64
N GLY A 192 -25.31 -15.71 -18.55
CA GLY A 192 -25.74 -17.07 -18.89
C GLY A 192 -27.17 -17.19 -19.44
N GLY A 193 -27.75 -16.11 -19.98
CA GLY A 193 -29.14 -16.07 -20.45
C GLY A 193 -30.16 -15.68 -19.36
N GLU A 194 -29.76 -15.63 -18.10
CA GLU A 194 -30.60 -15.13 -17.01
C GLU A 194 -30.46 -13.61 -16.86
N GLU A 195 -31.56 -12.95 -16.54
CA GLU A 195 -31.58 -11.53 -16.19
C GLU A 195 -31.89 -11.35 -14.71
N ILE A 196 -31.05 -10.57 -14.03
CA ILE A 196 -31.04 -10.40 -12.59
C ILE A 196 -31.30 -8.92 -12.29
N GLU A 197 -32.32 -8.62 -11.50
CA GLU A 197 -32.56 -7.28 -10.99
C GLU A 197 -31.48 -6.86 -9.99
N ALA A 198 -31.04 -5.62 -10.11
CA ALA A 198 -30.00 -5.06 -9.27
C ALA A 198 -30.22 -3.56 -9.04
N ARG A 199 -29.42 -3.01 -8.12
CA ARG A 199 -29.38 -1.57 -7.86
C ARG A 199 -27.95 -1.09 -7.83
N LEU A 200 -27.64 -0.11 -8.68
CA LEU A 200 -26.32 0.51 -8.75
C LEU A 200 -26.12 1.45 -7.57
N LEU A 201 -25.09 1.20 -6.76
CA LEU A 201 -24.78 1.96 -5.54
C LEU A 201 -23.59 2.91 -5.68
N ASP A 202 -22.57 2.47 -6.39
CA ASP A 202 -21.47 3.34 -6.78
C ASP A 202 -20.97 2.97 -8.17
N ILE A 203 -20.52 4.00 -8.90
CA ILE A 203 -19.98 3.85 -10.24
C ILE A 203 -18.72 4.70 -10.40
N SER A 204 -17.77 4.17 -11.14
CA SER A 204 -16.56 4.84 -11.60
C SER A 204 -16.39 4.57 -13.09
N ARG A 205 -15.41 5.21 -13.73
CA ARG A 205 -15.08 4.89 -15.13
C ARG A 205 -14.67 3.44 -15.37
N LEU A 206 -14.20 2.72 -14.36
CA LEU A 206 -13.65 1.37 -14.51
C LEU A 206 -14.57 0.25 -14.01
N GLY A 207 -15.60 0.57 -13.24
CA GLY A 207 -16.44 -0.45 -12.63
C GLY A 207 -17.49 0.14 -11.70
N ALA A 208 -18.27 -0.77 -11.13
CA ALA A 208 -19.44 -0.44 -10.34
C ALA A 208 -19.62 -1.41 -9.16
N LYS A 209 -20.33 -0.94 -8.14
CA LYS A 209 -20.87 -1.75 -7.05
C LYS A 209 -22.38 -1.83 -7.19
N LEU A 210 -22.87 -3.06 -7.20
CA LEU A 210 -24.28 -3.39 -7.36
C LEU A 210 -24.79 -4.05 -6.08
N ARG A 211 -26.02 -3.75 -5.68
CA ARG A 211 -26.80 -4.55 -4.75
C ARG A 211 -27.64 -5.53 -5.55
N ILE A 212 -27.60 -6.79 -5.16
CA ILE A 212 -28.34 -7.89 -5.77
C ILE A 212 -29.15 -8.60 -4.68
N ASP A 213 -30.22 -9.29 -5.07
CA ASP A 213 -30.97 -10.13 -4.15
C ASP A 213 -30.12 -11.36 -3.73
N PRO A 214 -30.01 -11.67 -2.43
CA PRO A 214 -29.27 -12.84 -1.95
C PRO A 214 -29.77 -14.19 -2.49
N GLY A 215 -31.03 -14.28 -2.93
CA GLY A 215 -31.61 -15.51 -3.49
C GLY A 215 -31.14 -15.85 -4.91
N VAL A 216 -30.45 -14.94 -5.59
CA VAL A 216 -30.06 -15.11 -6.98
C VAL A 216 -28.76 -15.91 -7.10
N GLY A 217 -28.70 -16.82 -8.08
CA GLY A 217 -27.51 -17.60 -8.42
C GLY A 217 -26.26 -16.76 -8.68
N ALA A 218 -25.08 -17.39 -8.64
CA ALA A 218 -23.86 -16.69 -9.01
C ALA A 218 -23.81 -16.40 -10.50
N PRO A 219 -23.64 -15.13 -10.92
CA PRO A 219 -23.43 -14.84 -12.32
C PRO A 219 -22.13 -15.52 -12.79
N ASP A 220 -22.08 -15.86 -14.07
CA ASP A 220 -20.90 -16.38 -14.74
C ASP A 220 -19.69 -15.46 -14.45
N PRO A 221 -18.57 -16.01 -13.95
CA PRO A 221 -17.38 -15.23 -13.62
C PRO A 221 -16.69 -14.59 -14.83
N SER A 222 -17.00 -15.04 -16.05
CA SER A 222 -16.27 -14.63 -17.26
C SER A 222 -16.76 -13.31 -17.85
N ARG A 223 -18.09 -13.14 -18.03
CA ARG A 223 -18.67 -11.94 -18.64
C ARG A 223 -20.15 -11.77 -18.26
N ILE A 224 -20.53 -10.52 -18.01
CA ILE A 224 -21.90 -10.09 -17.78
C ILE A 224 -22.20 -8.83 -18.60
N VAL A 225 -23.48 -8.59 -18.89
CA VAL A 225 -23.94 -7.33 -19.47
C VAL A 225 -24.75 -6.57 -18.41
N LEU A 226 -24.29 -5.38 -18.04
CA LEU A 226 -24.98 -4.49 -17.12
C LEU A 226 -25.86 -3.52 -17.92
N PHE A 227 -27.15 -3.48 -17.59
CA PHE A 227 -28.14 -2.58 -18.15
C PHE A 227 -28.40 -1.44 -17.18
N LEU A 228 -28.18 -0.20 -17.65
CA LEU A 228 -28.50 1.03 -16.93
C LEU A 228 -29.45 1.85 -17.79
N GLY A 229 -30.76 1.66 -17.58
CA GLY A 229 -31.78 2.18 -18.50
C GLY A 229 -31.73 1.46 -19.85
N ASP A 230 -31.48 2.22 -20.91
CA ASP A 230 -31.32 1.77 -22.31
C ASP A 230 -29.87 1.39 -22.67
N ARG A 231 -28.93 1.56 -21.74
CA ARG A 231 -27.50 1.35 -22.00
C ARG A 231 -27.04 -0.03 -21.62
N GLU A 232 -26.32 -0.68 -22.53
CA GLU A 232 -25.63 -1.94 -22.30
C GLU A 232 -24.14 -1.71 -22.03
N ILE A 233 -23.63 -2.28 -20.94
CA ILE A 233 -22.23 -2.15 -20.54
C ILE A 233 -21.67 -3.55 -20.26
N GLU A 234 -20.72 -3.98 -21.07
CA GLU A 234 -19.99 -5.23 -20.82
C GLU A 234 -19.10 -5.11 -19.58
N ALA A 235 -19.22 -6.08 -18.67
CA ALA A 235 -18.44 -6.14 -17.44
C ALA A 235 -18.03 -7.57 -17.09
N ALA A 236 -17.10 -7.70 -16.14
CA ALA A 236 -16.69 -8.95 -15.53
C ALA A 236 -16.85 -8.85 -14.00
N PRO A 237 -17.45 -9.84 -13.33
CA PRO A 237 -17.45 -9.93 -11.88
C PRO A 237 -16.03 -9.89 -11.30
N ARG A 238 -15.83 -9.14 -10.22
CA ARG A 238 -14.53 -9.06 -9.52
C ARG A 238 -14.58 -9.59 -8.11
N TRP A 239 -15.67 -9.35 -7.41
CA TRP A 239 -15.91 -9.86 -6.07
C TRP A 239 -17.41 -9.91 -5.84
N ARG A 240 -17.84 -10.83 -4.99
CA ARG A 240 -19.24 -10.98 -4.59
C ARG A 240 -19.31 -11.28 -3.10
N ASN A 241 -20.36 -10.80 -2.46
CA ASN A 241 -20.85 -11.34 -1.20
C ASN A 241 -22.37 -11.54 -1.27
N THR A 242 -23.00 -11.87 -0.14
CA THR A 242 -24.44 -12.16 -0.04
C THR A 242 -25.34 -11.07 -0.63
N HIS A 243 -24.96 -9.79 -0.54
CA HIS A 243 -25.82 -8.67 -0.95
C HIS A 243 -25.25 -7.82 -2.07
N TYR A 244 -23.97 -7.98 -2.38
CA TYR A 244 -23.24 -7.05 -3.24
C TYR A 244 -22.40 -7.78 -4.27
N LEU A 245 -22.36 -7.19 -5.46
CA LEU A 245 -21.53 -7.61 -6.58
C LEU A 245 -20.68 -6.41 -7.05
N GLY A 246 -19.36 -6.58 -7.02
CA GLY A 246 -18.43 -5.65 -7.63
C GLY A 246 -18.09 -6.11 -9.04
N VAL A 247 -18.25 -5.22 -10.01
CA VAL A 247 -17.99 -5.52 -11.43
C VAL A 247 -16.93 -4.56 -11.98
N GLN A 248 -16.11 -5.06 -12.90
CA GLN A 248 -15.18 -4.23 -13.68
C GLN A 248 -15.66 -4.18 -15.12
N PHE A 249 -15.74 -2.98 -15.70
CA PHE A 249 -16.11 -2.81 -17.09
C PHE A 249 -15.00 -3.32 -18.02
N VAL A 250 -15.39 -3.98 -19.10
CA VAL A 250 -14.46 -4.47 -20.13
C VAL A 250 -13.77 -3.28 -20.80
N ARG A 251 -14.52 -2.20 -21.03
CA ARG A 251 -14.01 -0.91 -21.53
C ARG A 251 -14.30 0.19 -20.51
N PRO A 252 -13.35 1.09 -20.22
CA PRO A 252 -13.64 2.25 -19.38
C PRO A 252 -14.78 3.09 -19.96
N LEU A 253 -15.70 3.55 -19.11
CA LEU A 253 -16.77 4.45 -19.56
C LEU A 253 -16.18 5.81 -19.96
N SER A 254 -16.74 6.38 -21.04
CA SER A 254 -16.46 7.75 -21.44
C SER A 254 -17.07 8.72 -20.43
N GLU A 255 -16.57 9.95 -20.42
CA GLU A 255 -17.12 11.01 -19.58
C GLU A 255 -18.57 11.34 -19.96
N GLU A 256 -18.87 11.31 -21.26
CA GLU A 256 -20.23 11.48 -21.82
C GLU A 256 -21.21 10.41 -21.32
N MET A 257 -20.76 9.15 -21.18
CA MET A 257 -21.59 8.10 -20.60
C MET A 257 -21.77 8.25 -19.08
N MET A 258 -20.75 8.73 -18.38
CA MET A 258 -20.76 8.90 -16.92
C MET A 258 -21.62 10.08 -16.48
N ALA A 259 -21.51 11.24 -17.15
CA ALA A 259 -22.19 12.48 -16.79
C ALA A 259 -23.69 12.32 -16.46
N PRO A 260 -24.52 11.66 -17.29
CA PRO A 260 -25.95 11.45 -17.01
C PRO A 260 -26.21 10.46 -15.87
N LEU A 261 -25.27 9.60 -15.50
CA LEU A 261 -25.42 8.65 -14.38
C LEU A 261 -25.11 9.28 -13.03
N ILE A 262 -24.25 10.30 -13.02
CA ILE A 262 -23.81 11.00 -11.81
C ILE A 262 -24.81 12.12 -11.44
N GLN A 263 -25.48 12.70 -12.43
CA GLN A 263 -26.47 13.73 -12.16
C GLN A 263 -27.65 13.11 -11.40
N PRO A 264 -27.99 13.63 -10.20
CA PRO A 264 -29.18 13.18 -9.51
C PRO A 264 -30.35 13.40 -10.46
N ALA A 265 -31.13 12.36 -10.72
CA ALA A 265 -32.40 12.49 -11.42
C ALA A 265 -33.18 13.58 -10.69
N ARG A 266 -33.30 14.76 -11.30
CA ARG A 266 -34.29 15.75 -10.87
C ARG A 266 -35.61 15.04 -11.10
N GLY A 267 -36.15 14.47 -10.04
CA GLY A 267 -37.41 13.74 -10.11
C GLY A 267 -38.46 14.62 -10.80
N PRO A 268 -39.44 14.03 -11.49
CA PRO A 268 -40.58 14.81 -11.94
C PRO A 268 -41.09 15.61 -10.75
N ARG A 269 -41.13 16.93 -10.89
CA ARG A 269 -41.92 17.75 -9.97
C ARG A 269 -43.33 17.23 -10.15
N GLU A 270 -43.81 16.44 -9.19
CA GLU A 270 -45.23 16.19 -9.01
C GLU A 270 -45.86 17.58 -8.80
N GLY A 271 -46.31 18.17 -9.89
CA GLY A 271 -47.21 19.31 -9.86
C GLY A 271 -48.58 18.80 -9.42
N PRO A 272 -49.29 19.54 -8.54
CA PRO A 272 -50.65 19.21 -8.14
C PRO A 272 -51.62 19.21 -9.32
#